data_AF-A0A9X0B2T5-F1
#
_entry.id   AF-A0A9X0B2T5-F1
#
_cell.length_a   1.000
_cell.length_b   1.000
_cell.length_c   1.000
_cell.angle_alpha   90.00
_cell.angle_beta   90.00
_cell.angle_gamma   90.00
#
_symmetry.space_group_name_H-M   'P 1'
#
loop_
_entity.id
_entity.type
_entity.pdbx_description
1 polymer ?
#
loop_
_entity_poly.entity_id
_entity_poly.type
_entity_poly.pdbx_seq_one_letter_code
_entity_poly.pdbx_strand_id
1 'polypeptide(L)'
;MASIRHSTSVASAVCKQTTNACVARPVASVQTYSRAASLSSPARFAAPSLFQSSQRLTSISSSSPVTHQTRTFLTQLRRQAQALKEQIPSTPTIPSTAKSSKPAPTLKLTNLPYFVRRTGSNQLPVYVVTKAGGTKQLTKIQKTEGDLDTLRTDLAHSLGVDPRSPDVSINRLTGHIIVKGWRKPEIVKFLSERNF
;
A
#
# COMPACT_ATOMS: atom_id res chain seq x y z
N MET A 1 -51.11 -38.83 18.21
CA MET A 1 -50.82 -38.99 16.76
C MET A 1 -50.85 -37.62 16.12
N ALA A 2 -49.88 -37.29 15.26
CA ALA A 2 -49.96 -36.26 14.19
C ALA A 2 -48.59 -36.21 13.51
N SER A 3 -48.50 -36.55 12.23
CA SER A 3 -47.27 -36.43 11.44
C SER A 3 -47.50 -35.40 10.35
N ILE A 4 -46.65 -34.37 10.29
CA ILE A 4 -46.69 -33.33 9.27
C ILE A 4 -45.35 -33.36 8.52
N ARG A 5 -45.42 -33.34 7.19
CA ARG A 5 -44.32 -33.76 6.31
C ARG A 5 -43.35 -32.62 6.03
N HIS A 6 -42.06 -32.95 5.92
CA HIS A 6 -41.08 -32.08 5.29
C HIS A 6 -41.36 -31.96 3.78
N SER A 7 -41.25 -30.76 3.24
CA SER A 7 -41.35 -30.50 1.80
C SER A 7 -40.14 -29.70 1.33
N THR A 8 -39.22 -30.35 0.62
CA THR A 8 -38.09 -29.71 -0.04
C THR A 8 -38.49 -29.26 -1.44
N SER A 9 -38.12 -28.04 -1.82
CA SER A 9 -38.25 -27.53 -3.19
C SER A 9 -36.98 -26.77 -3.56
N VAL A 10 -36.26 -27.27 -4.56
CA VAL A 10 -34.99 -26.68 -5.05
C VAL A 10 -35.26 -26.07 -6.41
N ALA A 11 -35.22 -24.74 -6.49
CA ALA A 11 -35.47 -23.98 -7.72
C ALA A 11 -34.16 -23.44 -8.31
N SER A 12 -33.52 -24.23 -9.18
CA SER A 12 -32.26 -23.86 -9.85
C SER A 12 -32.50 -23.09 -11.14
N ALA A 13 -32.40 -21.76 -11.10
CA ALA A 13 -32.53 -20.90 -12.29
C ALA A 13 -31.23 -20.89 -13.13
N VAL A 14 -31.11 -21.82 -14.08
CA VAL A 14 -29.97 -21.90 -15.03
C VAL A 14 -30.26 -21.04 -16.26
N CYS A 15 -29.60 -19.88 -16.38
CA CYS A 15 -29.63 -19.09 -17.62
C CYS A 15 -28.60 -19.65 -18.62
N LYS A 16 -29.08 -20.31 -19.68
CA LYS A 16 -28.26 -20.68 -20.85
C LYS A 16 -28.36 -19.56 -21.89
N GLN A 17 -27.23 -19.10 -22.41
CA GLN A 17 -27.17 -18.30 -23.64
C GLN A 17 -26.18 -18.90 -24.64
N THR A 18 -26.41 -18.65 -25.92
CA THR A 18 -26.09 -19.59 -27.00
C THR A 18 -24.70 -19.40 -27.61
N THR A 19 -24.06 -20.51 -27.94
CA THR A 19 -22.83 -20.58 -28.74
C THR A 19 -23.10 -20.32 -30.22
N ASN A 20 -22.45 -19.30 -30.80
CA ASN A 20 -22.35 -19.12 -32.26
C ASN A 20 -20.87 -19.00 -32.65
N ALA A 21 -20.33 -19.98 -33.37
CA ALA A 21 -18.93 -20.00 -33.83
C ALA A 21 -18.76 -20.82 -35.14
N CYS A 22 -18.97 -20.17 -36.28
CA CYS A 22 -18.69 -20.67 -37.64
C CYS A 22 -18.78 -19.47 -38.61
N VAL A 23 -17.99 -19.31 -39.68
CA VAL A 23 -16.81 -20.03 -40.22
C VAL A 23 -15.71 -18.94 -40.49
N ALA A 24 -14.55 -19.10 -41.12
CA ALA A 24 -13.94 -20.12 -41.98
C ALA A 24 -12.40 -20.19 -41.79
N ARG A 25 -11.69 -20.94 -42.63
CA ARG A 25 -10.23 -20.86 -42.85
C ARG A 25 -9.95 -20.98 -44.36
N PRO A 26 -9.10 -20.15 -44.97
CA PRO A 26 -8.39 -20.52 -46.20
C PRO A 26 -7.15 -21.36 -45.83
N VAL A 27 -6.94 -22.47 -46.52
CA VAL A 27 -5.65 -23.17 -46.54
C VAL A 27 -4.91 -22.77 -47.81
N ALA A 28 -3.70 -22.25 -47.66
CA ALA A 28 -2.72 -22.13 -48.73
C ALA A 28 -1.38 -22.64 -48.22
N SER A 29 -0.82 -23.62 -48.92
CA SER A 29 0.52 -24.15 -48.68
C SER A 29 1.50 -23.55 -49.69
N VAL A 30 2.74 -24.07 -49.66
CA VAL A 30 3.75 -24.09 -50.74
C VAL A 30 5.02 -23.24 -50.50
N GLN A 31 6.08 -24.02 -50.22
CA GLN A 31 7.51 -23.83 -50.54
C GLN A 31 8.36 -22.75 -49.86
N THR A 32 9.48 -23.27 -49.33
CA THR A 32 10.73 -22.59 -49.03
C THR A 32 11.45 -22.14 -50.30
N TYR A 33 12.05 -20.95 -50.28
CA TYR A 33 13.21 -20.63 -51.10
C TYR A 33 14.17 -19.71 -50.34
N SER A 34 15.35 -20.24 -50.02
CA SER A 34 16.46 -19.46 -49.46
C SER A 34 17.02 -18.53 -50.52
N ARG A 35 17.20 -17.24 -50.20
CA ARG A 35 18.05 -16.35 -51.00
C ARG A 35 18.82 -15.39 -50.11
N ALA A 36 20.14 -15.38 -50.29
CA ALA A 36 21.08 -14.51 -49.58
C ALA A 36 21.42 -13.26 -50.42
N ALA A 37 22.26 -12.39 -49.85
CA ALA A 37 22.78 -11.13 -50.43
C ALA A 37 21.72 -10.00 -50.60
N SER A 38 22.07 -8.71 -50.50
CA SER A 38 23.36 -8.10 -50.10
C SER A 38 23.21 -6.64 -49.62
N LEU A 39 24.17 -6.20 -48.82
CA LEU A 39 24.75 -4.86 -48.73
C LEU A 39 23.92 -3.65 -49.24
N SER A 40 23.40 -2.83 -48.32
CA SER A 40 23.49 -1.36 -48.48
C SER A 40 23.24 -0.61 -47.16
N SER A 41 24.01 0.45 -46.96
CA SER A 41 23.91 1.44 -45.88
C SER A 41 24.59 2.73 -46.38
N PRO A 42 24.33 3.92 -45.81
CA PRO A 42 23.19 4.34 -45.00
C PRO A 42 22.50 5.60 -45.56
N ALA A 43 21.21 5.80 -45.25
CA ALA A 43 20.52 7.07 -45.54
C ALA A 43 20.31 7.90 -44.25
N ARG A 44 21.06 8.99 -44.09
CA ARG A 44 20.87 9.94 -42.97
C ARG A 44 19.80 10.98 -43.32
N PHE A 45 18.60 10.87 -42.76
CA PHE A 45 17.63 11.96 -42.80
C PHE A 45 17.72 12.79 -41.52
N ALA A 46 18.57 13.82 -41.55
CA ALA A 46 18.60 14.88 -40.55
C ALA A 46 17.49 15.91 -40.88
N ALA A 47 16.55 16.10 -39.96
CA ALA A 47 15.46 17.06 -40.12
C ALA A 47 15.35 17.94 -38.86
N PRO A 48 16.00 19.11 -38.82
CA PRO A 48 15.85 20.06 -37.72
C PRO A 48 14.56 20.86 -37.89
N SER A 49 13.51 20.50 -37.15
CA SER A 49 12.27 21.29 -37.09
C SER A 49 12.50 22.60 -36.34
N LEU A 50 12.68 23.70 -37.08
CA LEU A 50 12.80 25.05 -36.53
C LEU A 50 11.48 25.51 -35.91
N PHE A 51 11.29 25.25 -34.62
CA PHE A 51 10.18 25.84 -33.85
C PHE A 51 10.46 27.34 -33.61
N GLN A 52 9.84 28.16 -34.46
CA GLN A 52 9.96 29.61 -34.44
C GLN A 52 9.22 30.21 -33.22
N SER A 53 9.92 30.30 -32.09
CA SER A 53 9.38 30.87 -30.85
C SER A 53 9.15 32.38 -31.02
N SER A 54 7.90 32.77 -31.25
CA SER A 54 7.49 34.18 -31.42
C SER A 54 7.53 34.92 -30.09
N GLN A 55 8.48 35.84 -29.93
CA GLN A 55 8.61 36.66 -28.73
C GLN A 55 7.51 37.74 -28.70
N ARG A 56 6.41 37.48 -28.00
CA ARG A 56 5.37 38.49 -27.75
C ARG A 56 5.70 39.32 -26.52
N LEU A 57 6.38 40.45 -26.74
CA LEU A 57 6.54 41.49 -25.73
C LEU A 57 5.17 42.10 -25.39
N THR A 58 4.77 42.06 -24.13
CA THR A 58 3.63 42.81 -23.59
C THR A 58 4.10 43.66 -22.42
N SER A 59 4.20 44.97 -22.62
CA SER A 59 4.46 45.94 -21.57
C SER A 59 3.27 46.02 -20.60
N ILE A 60 3.54 45.84 -19.31
CA ILE A 60 2.62 46.22 -18.23
C ILE A 60 3.42 47.07 -17.26
N SER A 61 3.01 48.33 -17.13
CA SER A 61 3.74 49.34 -16.38
C SER A 61 3.45 49.27 -14.87
N SER A 62 4.52 49.35 -14.09
CA SER A 62 4.61 49.94 -12.75
C SER A 62 3.31 50.35 -12.02
N SER A 63 2.97 49.61 -10.97
CA SER A 63 2.52 50.21 -9.71
C SER A 63 2.90 49.29 -8.54
N SER A 64 3.74 49.75 -7.62
CA SER A 64 3.92 49.12 -6.32
C SER A 64 2.95 49.73 -5.31
N PRO A 65 2.54 48.95 -4.31
CA PRO A 65 2.71 49.44 -2.95
C PRO A 65 3.62 48.50 -2.16
N VAL A 66 4.82 48.98 -1.81
CA VAL A 66 5.60 48.38 -0.73
C VAL A 66 4.94 48.79 0.57
N THR A 67 4.48 47.83 1.36
CA THR A 67 3.96 48.09 2.72
C THR A 67 4.53 47.07 3.69
N HIS A 68 5.63 47.44 4.35
CA HIS A 68 6.26 46.62 5.38
C HIS A 68 5.36 46.55 6.62
N GLN A 69 4.56 45.49 6.77
CA GLN A 69 3.89 45.16 8.03
C GLN A 69 4.66 44.08 8.79
N THR A 70 5.77 44.49 9.41
CA THR A 70 6.51 43.72 10.42
C THR A 70 5.70 43.61 11.71
N ARG A 71 4.70 42.71 11.75
CA ARG A 71 3.90 42.43 12.95
C ARG A 71 4.50 41.28 13.77
N THR A 72 5.63 41.55 14.44
CA THR A 72 6.31 40.62 15.34
C THR A 72 5.48 40.29 16.59
N PHE A 73 4.80 39.14 16.58
CA PHE A 73 4.14 38.59 17.77
C PHE A 73 4.96 37.45 18.39
N LEU A 74 6.06 37.82 19.06
CA LEU A 74 6.80 36.92 19.95
C LEU A 74 5.98 36.69 21.23
N THR A 75 5.11 35.68 21.20
CA THR A 75 4.36 35.23 22.38
C THR A 75 5.31 34.56 23.37
N GLN A 76 5.77 35.33 24.37
CA GLN A 76 6.64 34.83 25.45
C GLN A 76 5.89 33.83 26.33
N LEU A 77 5.99 32.54 26.03
CA LEU A 77 5.39 31.47 26.83
C LEU A 77 6.19 31.23 28.13
N ARG A 78 6.01 32.11 29.12
CA ARG A 78 6.68 32.07 30.43
C ARG A 78 6.26 30.85 31.25
N ARG A 79 6.86 29.69 30.96
CA ARG A 79 6.73 28.47 31.78
C ARG A 79 7.34 28.71 33.16
N GLN A 80 6.50 28.88 34.17
CA GLN A 80 6.93 28.79 35.57
C GLN A 80 7.18 27.31 35.90
N ALA A 81 8.44 26.88 35.82
CA ALA A 81 8.84 25.59 36.36
C ALA A 81 8.91 25.69 37.89
N GLN A 82 7.84 25.29 38.57
CA GLN A 82 7.86 25.12 40.02
C GLN A 82 8.71 23.88 40.35
N ALA A 83 9.89 24.09 40.94
CA ALA A 83 10.73 23.03 41.43
C ALA A 83 10.12 22.44 42.71
N LEU A 84 9.35 21.35 42.58
CA LEU A 84 8.94 20.57 43.74
C LEU A 84 10.15 19.79 44.27
N LYS A 85 10.37 19.92 45.58
CA LYS A 85 11.61 19.55 46.26
C LYS A 85 11.84 18.04 46.31
N GLU A 86 13.08 17.62 46.12
CA GLU A 86 13.56 16.27 46.37
C GLU A 86 13.42 15.90 47.86
N GLN A 87 12.81 14.74 48.14
CA GLN A 87 12.85 14.13 49.47
C GLN A 87 12.74 12.60 49.38
N ILE A 88 13.89 11.94 49.41
CA ILE A 88 14.01 10.49 49.62
C ILE A 88 13.85 10.20 51.12
N PRO A 89 12.95 9.30 51.51
CA PRO A 89 13.33 8.29 52.50
C PRO A 89 12.91 6.85 52.16
N SER A 90 13.63 5.93 52.78
CA SER A 90 13.53 4.47 52.82
C SER A 90 12.15 3.79 52.76
N THR A 91 12.20 2.60 52.15
CA THR A 91 11.37 1.38 52.32
C THR A 91 10.94 1.01 53.76
N PRO A 92 10.01 0.04 53.98
CA PRO A 92 9.00 -0.59 53.09
C PRO A 92 7.57 -0.68 53.71
N THR A 93 6.66 -1.45 53.06
CA THR A 93 5.50 -2.24 53.62
C THR A 93 4.11 -1.93 53.03
N ILE A 94 3.65 -2.81 52.11
CA ILE A 94 2.36 -3.55 52.07
C ILE A 94 1.15 -2.88 52.77
N PRO A 95 0.00 -2.65 52.08
CA PRO A 95 -0.76 -3.76 51.47
C PRO A 95 -1.29 -3.59 50.03
N SER A 96 -1.49 -4.75 49.39
CA SER A 96 -2.07 -4.92 48.07
C SER A 96 -3.59 -4.66 48.06
N THR A 97 -4.07 -3.87 47.08
CA THR A 97 -5.49 -3.88 46.67
C THR A 97 -5.62 -4.60 45.34
N ALA A 98 -6.01 -5.88 45.39
CA ALA A 98 -6.02 -6.75 44.22
C ALA A 98 -7.10 -6.33 43.20
N LYS A 99 -6.67 -5.89 42.01
CA LYS A 99 -7.53 -5.75 40.82
C LYS A 99 -7.14 -6.76 39.76
N SER A 100 -7.78 -7.93 39.82
CA SER A 100 -7.84 -9.00 38.79
C SER A 100 -6.77 -8.91 37.68
N SER A 101 -5.55 -9.33 37.98
CA SER A 101 -4.47 -9.41 37.01
C SER A 101 -4.71 -10.57 36.04
N LYS A 102 -5.51 -10.33 34.99
CA LYS A 102 -5.52 -11.21 33.81
C LYS A 102 -4.06 -11.38 33.34
N PRO A 103 -3.54 -12.61 33.22
CA PRO A 103 -2.13 -12.81 32.90
C PRO A 103 -1.80 -12.14 31.56
N ALA A 104 -0.75 -11.32 31.55
CA ALA A 104 -0.25 -10.71 30.34
C ALA A 104 0.17 -11.84 29.37
N PRO A 105 -0.28 -11.82 28.09
CA PRO A 105 0.02 -12.91 27.17
C PRO A 105 1.52 -13.01 26.97
N THR A 106 2.09 -14.18 27.29
CA THR A 106 3.53 -14.45 27.14
C THR A 106 3.91 -14.28 25.67
N LEU A 107 4.63 -13.19 25.37
CA LEU A 107 5.01 -12.85 24.01
C LEU A 107 6.01 -13.89 23.48
N LYS A 108 5.51 -14.84 22.68
CA LYS A 108 6.36 -15.73 21.90
C LYS A 108 7.08 -14.92 20.83
N LEU A 109 8.32 -14.51 21.14
CA LEU A 109 9.17 -13.80 20.20
C LEU A 109 9.49 -14.73 19.02
N THR A 110 8.81 -14.49 17.90
CA THR A 110 9.11 -15.17 16.63
C THR A 110 10.46 -14.67 16.13
N ASN A 111 11.44 -15.56 15.99
CA ASN A 111 12.78 -15.26 15.47
C ASN A 111 12.76 -15.05 13.94
N LEU A 112 11.87 -14.17 13.46
CA LEU A 112 11.80 -13.72 12.08
C LEU A 112 12.72 -12.50 11.90
N PRO A 113 13.31 -12.29 10.70
CA PRO A 113 14.14 -11.12 10.42
C PRO A 113 13.35 -9.80 10.34
N TYR A 114 12.02 -9.87 10.46
CA TYR A 114 11.09 -8.75 10.40
C TYR A 114 10.00 -8.86 11.46
N PHE A 115 9.40 -7.72 11.82
CA PHE A 115 8.32 -7.64 12.81
C PHE A 115 7.29 -6.58 12.41
N VAL A 116 6.03 -6.73 12.85
CA VAL A 116 4.94 -5.79 12.55
C VAL A 116 4.23 -5.38 13.84
N ARG A 117 4.48 -4.14 14.32
CA ARG A 117 3.98 -3.71 15.64
C ARG A 117 2.51 -3.30 15.59
N ARG A 118 1.67 -3.98 16.38
CA ARG A 118 0.26 -3.62 16.64
C ARG A 118 0.10 -2.14 17.05
N THR A 119 -1.08 -1.57 16.81
CA THR A 119 -1.44 -0.19 17.25
C THR A 119 -1.52 -0.10 18.78
N GLY A 120 -1.64 1.12 19.33
CA GLY A 120 -1.94 1.31 20.76
C GLY A 120 -3.28 0.70 21.20
N SER A 121 -4.21 0.50 20.25
CA SER A 121 -5.46 -0.25 20.43
C SER A 121 -5.30 -1.77 20.25
N ASN A 122 -4.07 -2.29 20.19
CA ASN A 122 -3.72 -3.70 19.94
C ASN A 122 -4.32 -4.29 18.64
N GLN A 123 -4.45 -3.48 17.59
CA GLN A 123 -4.94 -3.91 16.26
C GLN A 123 -3.79 -4.03 15.25
N LEU A 124 -3.97 -4.87 14.23
CA LEU A 124 -3.00 -5.00 13.13
C LEU A 124 -3.00 -3.72 12.26
N PRO A 125 -1.82 -3.15 11.92
CA PRO A 125 -1.68 -1.85 11.26
C PRO A 125 -1.92 -1.91 9.73
N VAL A 126 -3.05 -2.48 9.30
CA VAL A 126 -3.40 -2.72 7.88
C VAL A 126 -4.55 -1.81 7.45
N TYR A 127 -4.27 -0.91 6.51
CA TYR A 127 -5.17 0.15 6.06
C TYR A 127 -5.42 0.08 4.56
N VAL A 128 -6.66 0.30 4.12
CA VAL A 128 -6.95 0.54 2.70
C VAL A 128 -6.67 2.01 2.38
N VAL A 129 -6.05 2.28 1.25
CA VAL A 129 -5.70 3.62 0.76
C VAL A 129 -6.24 3.76 -0.66
N THR A 130 -7.28 4.58 -0.81
CA THR A 130 -7.90 4.89 -2.10
C THR A 130 -7.28 6.16 -2.69
N LYS A 131 -6.96 6.12 -3.99
CA LYS A 131 -6.42 7.25 -4.77
C LYS A 131 -7.16 7.40 -6.10
N ALA A 132 -6.98 8.54 -6.76
CA ALA A 132 -7.56 8.85 -8.07
C ALA A 132 -9.09 8.61 -8.12
N GLY A 133 -9.83 9.29 -7.22
CA GLY A 133 -11.30 9.27 -7.18
C GLY A 133 -11.96 7.97 -6.72
N GLY A 134 -11.22 6.86 -6.63
CA GLY A 134 -11.76 5.52 -6.35
C GLY A 134 -10.96 4.42 -7.04
N THR A 135 -10.46 4.71 -8.24
CA THR A 135 -9.91 3.72 -9.19
C THR A 135 -8.60 3.08 -8.71
N LYS A 136 -7.75 3.82 -7.99
CA LYS A 136 -6.45 3.31 -7.51
C LYS A 136 -6.55 2.90 -6.04
N GLN A 137 -7.07 1.70 -5.79
CA GLN A 137 -7.08 1.10 -4.45
C GLN A 137 -5.77 0.39 -4.15
N LEU A 138 -5.26 0.62 -2.95
CA LEU A 138 -4.04 0.04 -2.40
C LEU A 138 -4.31 -0.44 -0.96
N THR A 139 -3.53 -1.40 -0.47
CA THR A 139 -3.51 -1.78 0.95
C THR A 139 -2.12 -1.47 1.52
N LYS A 140 -2.06 -0.63 2.56
CA LYS A 140 -0.83 -0.17 3.22
C LYS A 140 -0.68 -0.86 4.58
N ILE A 141 0.45 -1.52 4.79
CA ILE A 141 0.90 -2.01 6.09
C ILE A 141 1.78 -0.93 6.73
N GLN A 142 1.59 -0.68 8.03
CA GLN A 142 2.39 0.27 8.80
C GLN A 142 3.15 -0.40 9.94
N LYS A 143 4.10 0.33 10.54
CA LYS A 143 4.88 -0.12 11.71
C LYS A 143 5.62 -1.45 11.49
N THR A 144 6.15 -1.66 10.28
CA THR A 144 7.01 -2.80 9.94
C THR A 144 8.46 -2.46 10.27
N GLU A 145 9.13 -3.32 11.02
CA GLU A 145 10.51 -3.17 11.49
C GLU A 145 11.34 -4.41 11.07
N GLY A 146 12.67 -4.29 11.03
CA GLY A 146 13.56 -5.33 10.50
C GLY A 146 13.63 -5.35 8.97
N ASP A 147 13.89 -6.52 8.37
CA ASP A 147 14.06 -6.65 6.93
C ASP A 147 12.72 -6.62 6.15
N LEU A 148 12.54 -5.59 5.35
CA LEU A 148 11.33 -5.38 4.56
C LEU A 148 11.33 -6.18 3.24
N ASP A 149 12.49 -6.63 2.75
CA ASP A 149 12.58 -7.39 1.49
C ASP A 149 12.14 -8.86 1.69
N THR A 150 12.49 -9.51 2.81
CA THR A 150 11.90 -10.80 3.20
C THR A 150 10.41 -10.69 3.53
N LEU A 151 9.97 -9.66 4.27
CA LEU A 151 8.53 -9.46 4.54
C LEU A 151 7.72 -9.25 3.24
N ARG A 152 8.25 -8.48 2.27
CA ARG A 152 7.66 -8.37 0.92
C ARG A 152 7.55 -9.73 0.24
N THR A 153 8.59 -10.56 0.36
CA THR A 153 8.67 -11.86 -0.29
C THR A 153 7.67 -12.84 0.31
N ASP A 154 7.57 -12.95 1.63
CA ASP A 154 6.56 -13.77 2.32
C ASP A 154 5.13 -13.30 2.00
N LEU A 155 4.90 -11.98 1.97
CA LEU A 155 3.61 -11.42 1.57
C LEU A 155 3.27 -11.81 0.13
N ALA A 156 4.19 -11.64 -0.83
CA ALA A 156 3.95 -11.99 -2.23
C ALA A 156 3.53 -13.47 -2.40
N HIS A 157 4.24 -14.39 -1.72
CA HIS A 157 3.85 -15.81 -1.69
C HIS A 157 2.45 -16.03 -1.08
N SER A 158 2.14 -15.42 0.07
CA SER A 158 0.81 -15.58 0.71
C SER A 158 -0.36 -15.01 -0.10
N LEU A 159 -0.08 -14.06 -1.01
CA LEU A 159 -1.05 -13.37 -1.86
C LEU A 159 -1.15 -13.95 -3.28
N GLY A 160 -0.35 -14.98 -3.60
CA GLY A 160 -0.28 -15.59 -4.93
C GLY A 160 0.26 -14.65 -6.02
N VAL A 161 1.25 -13.83 -5.70
CA VAL A 161 1.82 -12.81 -6.60
C VAL A 161 3.33 -13.01 -6.73
N ASP A 162 3.90 -12.76 -7.91
CA ASP A 162 5.36 -12.84 -8.10
C ASP A 162 6.09 -11.88 -7.15
N PRO A 163 7.12 -12.32 -6.39
CA PRO A 163 7.83 -11.46 -5.44
C PRO A 163 8.57 -10.31 -6.13
N ARG A 164 8.95 -10.49 -7.41
CA ARG A 164 9.60 -9.48 -8.24
C ARG A 164 8.62 -8.47 -8.87
N SER A 165 7.31 -8.71 -8.79
CA SER A 165 6.29 -7.80 -9.34
C SER A 165 6.31 -6.41 -8.67
N PRO A 166 5.84 -5.35 -9.36
CA PRO A 166 5.62 -4.04 -8.75
C PRO A 166 4.36 -3.97 -7.87
N ASP A 167 3.58 -5.06 -7.78
CA ASP A 167 2.29 -5.10 -7.07
C ASP A 167 2.46 -5.15 -5.54
N VAL A 168 3.65 -5.52 -5.05
CA VAL A 168 4.09 -5.28 -3.66
C VAL A 168 5.32 -4.35 -3.70
N SER A 169 5.20 -3.17 -3.10
CA SER A 169 6.22 -2.12 -3.11
C SER A 169 6.59 -1.68 -1.69
N ILE A 170 7.85 -1.30 -1.48
CA ILE A 170 8.39 -0.91 -0.16
C ILE A 170 8.77 0.57 -0.21
N ASN A 171 8.13 1.40 0.61
CA ASN A 171 8.62 2.74 0.89
C ASN A 171 9.69 2.66 2.00
N ARG A 172 10.95 2.53 1.56
CA ARG A 172 12.13 2.37 2.44
C ARG A 172 12.37 3.55 3.39
N LEU A 173 11.99 4.78 3.01
CA LEU A 173 12.12 5.97 3.86
C LEU A 173 11.24 5.89 5.13
N THR A 174 10.10 5.19 5.05
CA THR A 174 9.08 5.24 6.12
C THR A 174 8.74 3.89 6.75
N GLY A 175 9.40 2.80 6.33
CA GLY A 175 9.07 1.46 6.81
C GLY A 175 7.61 1.10 6.52
N HIS A 176 7.17 1.27 5.27
CA HIS A 176 5.80 1.00 4.84
C HIS A 176 5.76 0.10 3.61
N ILE A 177 4.99 -0.99 3.69
CA ILE A 177 4.70 -1.86 2.55
C ILE A 177 3.35 -1.45 1.95
N ILE A 178 3.34 -1.33 0.62
CA ILE A 178 2.18 -0.93 -0.19
C ILE A 178 1.89 -2.06 -1.15
N VAL A 179 0.76 -2.73 -0.95
CA VAL A 179 0.22 -3.77 -1.81
C VAL A 179 -0.86 -3.17 -2.71
N LYS A 180 -0.91 -3.57 -3.98
CA LYS A 180 -1.92 -3.13 -4.94
C LYS A 180 -3.24 -3.87 -4.76
N GLY A 181 -4.36 -3.15 -4.89
CA GLY A 181 -5.71 -3.71 -4.73
C GLY A 181 -6.18 -3.82 -3.28
N TRP A 182 -7.38 -4.40 -3.13
CA TRP A 182 -8.15 -4.41 -1.87
C TRP A 182 -7.85 -5.64 -0.98
N ARG A 183 -6.57 -5.98 -0.84
CA ARG A 183 -6.08 -7.21 -0.18
C ARG A 183 -6.02 -7.17 1.35
N LYS A 184 -6.76 -6.26 1.99
CA LYS A 184 -6.82 -6.15 3.46
C LYS A 184 -7.17 -7.47 4.17
N PRO A 185 -8.19 -8.26 3.78
CA PRO A 185 -8.51 -9.49 4.52
C PRO A 185 -7.40 -10.55 4.42
N GLU A 186 -6.80 -10.73 3.23
CA GLU A 186 -5.67 -11.64 3.00
C GLU A 186 -4.48 -11.29 3.91
N ILE A 187 -4.09 -10.01 3.94
CA ILE A 187 -2.95 -9.52 4.73
C ILE A 187 -3.22 -9.61 6.23
N VAL A 188 -4.45 -9.30 6.67
CA VAL A 188 -4.86 -9.45 8.08
C VAL A 188 -4.82 -10.92 8.51
N LYS A 189 -5.24 -11.85 7.65
CA LYS A 189 -5.13 -13.29 7.90
C LYS A 189 -3.67 -13.71 8.07
N PHE A 190 -2.80 -13.42 7.09
CA PHE A 190 -1.37 -13.75 7.14
C PHE A 190 -0.68 -13.22 8.42
N LEU A 191 -0.91 -11.96 8.78
CA LEU A 191 -0.30 -11.38 9.99
C LEU A 191 -0.86 -11.99 11.29
N SER A 192 -2.12 -12.44 11.29
CA SER A 192 -2.72 -13.13 12.43
C SER A 192 -2.18 -14.55 12.60
N GLU A 193 -2.00 -15.28 11.50
CA GLU A 193 -1.40 -16.63 11.50
C GLU A 193 0.06 -16.60 12.01
N ARG A 194 0.82 -15.56 11.67
CA ARG A 194 2.17 -15.32 12.20
C ARG A 194 2.20 -14.72 13.63
N ASN A 195 1.04 -14.42 14.22
CA ASN A 195 0.87 -13.94 15.60
C ASN A 195 1.59 -12.60 15.93
N PHE A 196 1.54 -11.63 15.01
CA PHE A 196 2.04 -10.26 15.20
C PHE A 196 1.13 -9.36 16.06
#